data_AF-A0AAV2IGS6-F1
#
_entry.id   AF-A0AAV2IGS6-F1
#
_cell.length_a   1.000
_cell.length_b   1.000
_cell.length_c   1.000
_cell.angle_alpha   90.00
_cell.angle_beta   90.00
_cell.angle_gamma   90.00
#
_symmetry.space_group_name_H-M   'P 1'
#
loop_
_entity.id
_entity.type
_entity.pdbx_description
1 polymer ?
#
loop_
_entity_poly.entity_id
_entity_poly.type
_entity_poly.pdbx_seq_one_letter_code
_entity_poly.pdbx_strand_id
1 'polypeptide(L)'
;MAARKQSHKVKNLLDEKVYVDTLHLKAMGGVACSSETCMGSLMSQQAHRPSGSTLRTKEEILDHASDFFDQYYTSMKKNNTLAHIKRMSEVKESVLACGTYELTNAELTYGA
;
A
#
# COMPACT_ATOMS: atom_id res chain seq x y z
N MET A 1 -2.43 21.52 -10.83
CA MET A 1 -3.68 21.74 -10.06
C MET A 1 -3.73 20.68 -8.97
N ALA A 2 -3.74 21.07 -7.70
CA ALA A 2 -3.69 20.12 -6.59
C ALA A 2 -5.04 19.39 -6.48
N ALA A 3 -5.03 18.05 -6.58
CA ALA A 3 -6.22 17.23 -6.38
C ALA A 3 -6.76 17.47 -4.96
N ARG A 4 -8.01 17.92 -4.87
CA ARG A 4 -8.71 18.17 -3.60
C ARG A 4 -8.84 16.85 -2.86
N LYS A 5 -8.06 16.65 -1.79
CA LYS A 5 -8.17 15.48 -0.90
C LYS A 5 -9.51 15.55 -0.14
N GLN A 6 -10.55 15.03 -0.76
CA GLN A 6 -11.89 14.99 -0.18
C GLN A 6 -11.96 13.83 0.80
N SER A 7 -12.14 14.12 2.09
CA SER A 7 -12.38 13.09 3.10
C SER A 7 -13.83 12.61 3.07
N HIS A 8 -14.05 11.34 3.39
CA HIS A 8 -15.38 10.74 3.44
C HIS A 8 -15.85 10.61 4.89
N LYS A 9 -17.13 10.90 5.14
CA LYS A 9 -17.74 10.74 6.46
C LYS A 9 -18.55 9.45 6.49
N VAL A 10 -18.37 8.66 7.54
CA VAL A 10 -19.11 7.42 7.79
C VAL A 10 -19.87 7.58 9.09
N LYS A 11 -21.16 7.25 9.10
CA LYS A 11 -22.02 7.36 10.26
C LYS A 11 -22.47 5.98 10.71
N ASN A 12 -22.31 5.69 12.00
CA ASN A 12 -22.96 4.55 12.62
C ASN A 12 -24.39 4.95 12.99
N LEU A 13 -25.38 4.19 12.51
CA LEU A 13 -26.80 4.47 12.74
C LEU A 13 -27.31 3.99 14.11
N LEU A 14 -26.54 3.16 14.82
CA LEU A 14 -26.92 2.67 16.15
C LEU A 14 -26.62 3.69 17.25
N ASP A 15 -25.42 4.28 17.23
CA ASP A 15 -24.95 5.23 18.23
C ASP A 15 -24.75 6.65 17.70
N GLU A 16 -25.16 6.89 16.44
CA GLU A 16 -25.11 8.19 15.75
C GLU A 16 -23.70 8.79 15.61
N LYS A 17 -22.64 8.04 15.94
CA LYS A 17 -21.26 8.51 15.84
C LYS A 17 -20.83 8.64 14.38
N VAL A 18 -20.08 9.71 14.11
CA VAL A 18 -19.54 10.00 12.78
C VAL A 18 -18.02 9.91 12.82
N TYR A 19 -17.46 9.18 11.86
CA TYR A 19 -16.03 9.03 11.63
C TYR A 19 -15.66 9.67 10.30
N VAL A 20 -14.42 10.15 10.20
CA VAL A 20 -13.88 10.75 8.97
C VAL A 20 -12.75 9.87 8.47
N ASP A 21 -12.96 9.27 7.30
CA ASP A 21 -11.96 8.49 6.61
C ASP A 21 -11.00 9.41 5.84
N THR A 22 -9.72 9.33 6.19
CA THR A 22 -8.60 9.93 5.46
C THR A 22 -7.66 8.87 4.86
N LEU A 23 -7.83 7.60 5.22
CA LEU A 23 -6.97 6.49 4.84
C LEU A 23 -7.22 6.02 3.41
N HIS A 24 -8.45 6.14 2.89
CA HIS A 24 -8.81 5.77 1.51
C HIS A 24 -7.92 6.46 0.45
N LEU A 25 -7.32 7.62 0.77
CA LEU A 25 -6.38 8.34 -0.10
C LEU A 25 -5.07 7.57 -0.34
N LYS A 26 -4.76 6.57 0.47
CA LYS A 26 -3.59 5.69 0.34
C LYS A 26 -3.92 4.37 -0.36
N ALA A 27 -5.15 4.17 -0.83
CA ALA A 27 -5.50 2.95 -1.54
C ALA A 27 -4.71 2.85 -2.86
N MET A 28 -3.90 1.79 -3.01
CA MET A 28 -3.06 1.56 -4.19
C MET A 28 -3.76 0.75 -5.30
N GLY A 29 -4.98 0.27 -5.07
CA GLY A 29 -5.74 -0.56 -6.00
C GLY A 29 -7.12 0.02 -6.29
N GLY A 30 -7.54 -0.05 -7.56
CA GLY A 30 -8.91 0.23 -7.94
C GLY A 30 -9.85 -0.82 -7.35
N VAL A 31 -11.02 -0.37 -6.89
CA VAL A 31 -12.13 -1.27 -6.59
C VAL A 31 -12.80 -1.68 -7.91
N ALA A 32 -13.44 -2.85 -7.94
CA ALA A 32 -14.19 -3.31 -9.11
C ALA A 32 -15.47 -2.49 -9.39
N CYS A 33 -15.74 -1.43 -8.62
CA CYS A 33 -16.87 -0.53 -8.85
C CYS A 33 -16.51 0.57 -9.86
N SER A 34 -17.48 0.98 -10.67
CA SER A 34 -17.38 2.12 -11.58
C SER A 34 -18.18 3.32 -11.08
N SER A 35 -18.13 4.45 -11.79
CA SER A 35 -18.97 5.61 -11.49
C SER A 35 -20.47 5.35 -11.70
N GLU A 36 -20.81 4.38 -12.56
CA GLU A 36 -22.20 4.07 -12.94
C GLU A 36 -22.74 2.84 -12.21
N THR A 37 -21.87 1.91 -11.79
CA THR A 37 -22.27 0.62 -11.22
C THR A 37 -21.45 0.25 -9.99
N CYS A 38 -22.15 -0.08 -8.90
CA CYS A 38 -21.55 -0.65 -7.69
C CYS A 38 -21.59 -2.17 -7.78
N MET A 39 -20.42 -2.81 -7.71
CA MET A 39 -20.29 -4.26 -7.79
C MET A 39 -20.09 -4.92 -6.41
N GLY A 40 -20.20 -4.16 -5.32
CA GLY A 40 -19.80 -4.55 -3.96
C GLY A 40 -20.44 -5.83 -3.37
N SER A 41 -21.50 -6.36 -3.98
CA SER A 41 -22.15 -7.61 -3.56
C SER A 41 -21.57 -8.86 -4.21
N LEU A 42 -20.62 -8.73 -5.15
CA LEU A 42 -19.99 -9.87 -5.81
C LEU A 42 -18.91 -10.48 -4.89
N MET A 43 -18.88 -11.80 -4.78
CA MET A 43 -17.93 -12.49 -3.88
C MET A 43 -16.49 -12.52 -4.41
N SER A 44 -16.30 -12.53 -5.73
CA SER A 44 -14.99 -12.64 -6.38
C SER A 44 -14.62 -11.33 -7.09
N GLN A 45 -14.67 -10.21 -6.36
CA GLN A 45 -14.27 -8.89 -6.88
C GLN A 45 -12.83 -8.53 -6.67
N GLN A 46 -12.12 -9.29 -5.82
CA GLN A 46 -10.69 -9.08 -5.68
C GLN A 46 -10.14 -9.19 -7.09
N ALA A 47 -9.43 -8.14 -7.53
CA ALA A 47 -8.47 -8.26 -8.59
C ALA A 47 -7.47 -9.30 -8.11
N HIS A 48 -7.83 -10.58 -8.23
CA HIS A 48 -6.92 -11.69 -8.12
C HIS A 48 -5.82 -11.27 -9.07
N ARG A 49 -4.62 -11.07 -8.50
CA ARG A 49 -3.42 -10.94 -9.30
C ARG A 49 -3.54 -12.02 -10.37
N PRO A 50 -3.65 -11.66 -11.67
CA PRO A 50 -4.05 -12.62 -12.68
C PRO A 50 -3.19 -13.87 -12.51
N SER A 51 -3.79 -15.06 -12.51
CA SER A 51 -3.03 -16.30 -12.54
C SER A 51 -2.16 -16.25 -13.80
N GLY A 52 -0.86 -16.00 -13.64
CA GLY A 52 0.05 -15.69 -14.75
C GLY A 52 0.46 -14.23 -14.90
N SER A 53 0.22 -13.37 -13.91
CA SER A 53 0.75 -12.00 -13.83
C SER A 53 2.23 -12.01 -14.20
N THR A 54 2.57 -11.23 -15.23
CA THR A 54 3.95 -10.91 -15.55
C THR A 54 4.68 -10.53 -14.26
N LEU A 55 5.93 -10.99 -14.13
CA LEU A 55 6.80 -10.55 -13.04
C LEU A 55 6.77 -9.03 -13.01
N ARG A 56 6.61 -8.44 -11.82
CA ARG A 56 6.64 -6.99 -11.68
C ARG A 56 7.94 -6.46 -12.24
N THR A 57 7.91 -5.29 -12.86
CA THR A 57 9.15 -4.65 -13.30
C THR A 57 9.96 -4.22 -12.08
N LYS A 58 11.26 -3.96 -12.28
CA LYS A 58 12.13 -3.50 -11.20
C LYS A 58 11.61 -2.18 -10.63
N GLU A 59 11.10 -1.29 -11.48
CA GLU A 59 10.55 0.00 -11.11
C GLU A 59 9.30 -0.16 -10.21
N GLU A 60 8.35 -1.02 -10.61
CA GLU A 60 7.17 -1.33 -9.79
C GLU A 60 7.53 -1.98 -8.44
N ILE A 61 8.58 -2.80 -8.42
CA ILE A 61 9.08 -3.40 -7.17
C ILE A 61 9.64 -2.32 -6.26
N LEU A 62 10.42 -1.39 -6.80
CA LEU A 62 11.03 -0.29 -6.03
C LEU A 62 9.97 0.66 -5.46
N ASP A 63 8.94 0.99 -6.23
CA ASP A 63 7.86 1.86 -5.75
C ASP A 63 7.09 1.21 -4.60
N HIS A 64 6.70 -0.06 -4.75
CA HIS A 64 6.03 -0.80 -3.67
C HIS A 64 6.93 -1.05 -2.46
N ALA A 65 8.22 -1.30 -2.67
CA ALA A 65 9.18 -1.44 -1.57
C ALA A 65 9.32 -0.12 -0.80
N SER A 66 9.39 1.02 -1.51
CA SER A 66 9.48 2.33 -0.87
C SER A 66 8.30 2.58 0.06
N ASP A 67 7.07 2.38 -0.42
CA ASP A 67 5.86 2.57 0.38
C ASP A 67 5.83 1.63 1.60
N PHE A 68 6.21 0.36 1.44
CA PHE A 68 6.28 -0.59 2.54
C PHE A 68 7.27 -0.16 3.62
N PHE A 69 8.49 0.22 3.23
CA PHE A 69 9.52 0.64 4.19
C PHE A 69 9.19 1.96 4.85
N ASP A 70 8.61 2.91 4.11
CA ASP A 70 8.10 4.16 4.69
C ASP A 70 7.05 3.87 5.77
N GLN A 71 6.13 2.94 5.53
CA GLN A 71 5.15 2.50 6.53
C GLN A 71 5.80 1.81 7.73
N TYR A 72 6.72 0.86 7.51
CA TYR A 72 7.42 0.12 8.55
C TYR A 72 8.24 1.04 9.47
N TYR A 73 9.04 1.95 8.91
CA TYR A 73 9.84 2.88 9.71
C TYR A 73 8.96 3.97 10.36
N THR A 74 7.84 4.34 9.74
CA THR A 74 6.87 5.25 10.37
C THR A 74 6.18 4.62 11.57
N SER A 75 5.82 3.32 11.53
CA SER A 75 5.17 2.62 12.65
C SER A 75 6.05 2.59 13.91
N MET A 76 7.36 2.47 13.73
CA MET A 76 8.35 2.53 14.80
C MET A 76 8.82 3.95 15.15
N LYS A 77 8.21 4.99 14.55
CA LYS A 77 8.63 6.40 14.69
C LYS A 77 10.11 6.65 14.33
N LYS A 78 10.66 5.85 13.42
CA LYS A 78 12.05 5.90 12.93
C LYS A 78 12.14 6.33 11.46
N ASN A 79 11.13 7.04 10.96
CA ASN A 79 11.13 7.55 9.60
C ASN A 79 12.31 8.52 9.39
N ASN A 80 12.91 8.49 8.20
CA ASN A 80 14.07 9.29 7.78
C ASN A 80 15.33 9.15 8.65
N THR A 81 15.44 8.08 9.44
CA THR A 81 16.68 7.77 10.17
C THR A 81 17.75 7.22 9.23
N LEU A 82 19.02 7.27 9.66
CA LEU A 82 20.12 6.64 8.92
C LEU A 82 19.86 5.15 8.64
N ALA A 83 19.23 4.45 9.58
CA ALA A 83 18.84 3.06 9.41
C ALA A 83 17.81 2.88 8.27
N HIS A 84 16.84 3.80 8.17
CA HIS A 84 15.86 3.79 7.08
C HIS A 84 16.54 4.01 5.72
N ILE A 85 17.36 5.05 5.60
CA ILE A 85 18.06 5.39 4.35
C ILE A 85 18.99 4.27 3.92
N LYS A 86 19.75 3.70 4.87
CA LYS A 86 20.67 2.59 4.62
C LYS A 86 19.91 1.36 4.10
N ARG A 87 18.83 0.96 4.78
CA ARG A 87 18.01 -0.19 4.36
C ARG A 87 17.40 0.02 2.99
N MET A 88 16.94 1.24 2.68
CA MET A 88 16.41 1.60 1.37
C MET A 88 17.46 1.48 0.25
N SER A 89 18.71 1.89 0.51
CA SER A 89 19.82 1.72 -0.44
C SER A 89 20.12 0.25 -0.72
N GLU A 90 20.20 -0.57 0.34
CA GLU A 90 20.45 -2.01 0.22
C GLU A 90 19.36 -2.71 -0.61
N VAL A 91 18.09 -2.35 -0.39
CA VAL A 91 16.96 -2.89 -1.16
C VAL A 91 17.04 -2.46 -2.63
N LYS A 92 17.36 -1.19 -2.89
CA LYS A 92 17.54 -0.68 -4.26
C LYS A 92 18.64 -1.44 -5.00
N GLU A 93 19.79 -1.63 -4.36
CA GLU A 93 20.91 -2.38 -4.93
C GLU A 93 20.53 -3.84 -5.22
N SER A 94 19.84 -4.51 -4.29
CA SER A 94 19.37 -5.88 -4.47
C SER A 94 18.40 -6.02 -5.66
N VAL A 95 17.44 -5.10 -5.78
CA VAL A 95 16.47 -5.12 -6.89
C VAL A 95 17.15 -4.85 -8.23
N LEU A 96 18.10 -3.92 -8.28
CA LEU A 96 18.87 -3.64 -9.49
C LEU A 96 19.71 -4.85 -9.93
N ALA A 97 20.38 -5.51 -8.98
CA ALA A 97 21.26 -6.65 -9.25
C ALA A 97 20.50 -7.95 -9.54
N CYS A 98 19.55 -8.33 -8.67
CA CYS A 98 18.89 -9.64 -8.68
C CYS A 98 17.45 -9.60 -9.22
N GLY A 99 16.88 -8.41 -9.40
CA GLY A 99 15.46 -8.25 -9.78
C GLY A 99 14.47 -8.41 -8.63
N THR A 100 14.93 -8.69 -7.42
CA THR A 100 14.11 -8.84 -6.20
C THR A 100 14.91 -8.48 -4.95
N TYR A 101 14.24 -8.45 -3.80
CA TYR A 101 14.86 -8.25 -2.48
C TYR A 101 14.25 -9.18 -1.44
N GLU A 102 14.98 -9.41 -0.36
CA GLU A 102 14.54 -10.23 0.77
C GLU A 102 14.22 -9.37 1.99
N LEU A 103 13.10 -9.72 2.65
CA LEU A 103 12.67 -9.11 3.90
C LEU A 103 13.39 -9.73 5.08
N THR A 104 13.64 -8.95 6.12
CA THR A 104 14.07 -9.47 7.41
C THR A 104 12.90 -10.09 8.18
N ASN A 105 13.18 -10.92 9.19
CA ASN A 105 12.12 -11.52 10.02
C ASN A 105 11.20 -10.46 10.67
N ALA A 106 11.76 -9.32 11.09
CA ALA A 106 10.98 -8.24 11.68
C ALA A 106 10.09 -7.54 10.64
N GLU A 107 10.62 -7.30 9.44
CA GLU A 107 9.86 -6.73 8.32
C GLU A 107 8.75 -7.67 7.87
N LEU A 108 9.05 -8.98 7.75
CA LEU A 108 8.08 -9.99 7.40
C LEU A 108 6.97 -10.11 8.44
N THR A 109 7.32 -10.02 9.74
CA THR A 109 6.34 -10.01 10.84
C THR A 109 5.45 -8.77 10.79
N TYR A 110 5.97 -7.62 10.37
CA TYR A 110 5.18 -6.41 10.19
C TYR A 110 4.24 -6.49 8.98
N GLY A 111 4.66 -7.17 7.92
CA GLY A 111 3.88 -7.32 6.69
C GLY A 111 2.84 -8.44 6.69
N ALA A 112 2.87 -9.33 7.68
CA ALA A 112 1.92 -10.44 7.85
C ALA A 112 0.66 -10.00 8.61
#